data_AF-K9GKN1-F1
#
_entry.id   AF-K9GKN1-F1
#
_cell.length_a   1.000
_cell.length_b   1.000
_cell.length_c   1.000
_cell.angle_alpha   90.00
_cell.angle_beta   90.00
_cell.angle_gamma   90.00
#
_symmetry.space_group_name_H-M   'P 1'
#
loop_
_entity.id
_entity.type
_entity.pdbx_description
1 polymer ?
#
loop_
_entity_poly.entity_id
_entity_poly.type
_entity_poly.pdbx_seq_one_letter_code
_entity_poly.pdbx_strand_id
1 'polypeptide(L)'
;MIRQYTYLDSYEVLPEGFQTSQEISRIHVDHCIETLRLHLICAGDVTPVLLRLNESKPLGAEADFSTHHKCRRFDKLTEWMKEHAVPTGKF
;
A
#
# COMPACT_ATOMS: atom_id res chain seq x y z
N MET A 1 10.30 9.23 -5.08
CA MET A 1 11.16 9.30 -3.87
C MET A 1 11.76 7.95 -3.49
N ILE A 2 11.02 6.97 -2.94
CA ILE A 2 11.62 5.68 -2.52
C ILE A 2 12.34 4.98 -3.68
N ARG A 3 11.67 4.81 -4.83
CA ARG A 3 12.30 4.24 -6.05
C ARG A 3 13.56 5.01 -6.45
N GLN A 4 13.51 6.33 -6.47
CA GLN A 4 14.67 7.16 -6.84
C GLN A 4 15.85 6.90 -5.90
N TYR A 5 15.60 6.81 -4.59
CA TYR A 5 16.61 6.51 -3.58
C TYR A 5 17.20 5.09 -3.72
N THR A 6 16.38 4.09 -4.07
CA THR A 6 16.85 2.71 -4.29
C THR A 6 17.81 2.59 -5.48
N TYR A 7 17.66 3.45 -6.48
CA TYR A 7 18.41 3.37 -7.73
C TYR A 7 19.21 4.65 -8.00
N LEU A 8 19.79 5.28 -6.97
CA LEU A 8 20.55 6.53 -7.13
C LEU A 8 21.71 6.38 -8.12
N ASP A 9 22.33 5.20 -8.16
CA ASP A 9 23.41 4.80 -9.06
C ASP A 9 22.98 4.74 -10.54
N SER A 10 21.69 4.60 -10.81
CA SER A 10 21.13 4.59 -12.18
C SER A 10 20.95 5.99 -12.79
N TYR A 11 21.18 7.06 -12.03
CA TYR A 11 20.98 8.43 -12.48
C TYR A 11 22.32 9.12 -12.76
N GLU A 12 22.47 9.69 -13.96
CA GLU A 12 23.63 10.54 -14.31
C GLU A 12 23.70 11.79 -13.43
N VAL A 13 22.54 12.36 -13.10
CA VAL A 13 22.38 13.48 -12.18
C VAL A 13 21.44 13.04 -11.07
N LEU A 14 21.90 13.16 -9.82
CA LEU A 14 21.07 12.82 -8.67
C LEU A 14 19.75 13.60 -8.71
N PRO A 15 18.59 12.98 -8.41
CA PRO A 15 17.33 13.70 -8.33
C PRO A 15 17.40 14.82 -7.29
N GLU A 16 16.70 15.94 -7.54
CA GLU A 16 16.76 17.17 -6.72
C GLU A 16 16.69 16.91 -5.21
N GLY A 17 15.77 16.04 -4.78
CA GLY A 17 15.59 15.68 -3.35
C GLY A 17 16.75 14.90 -2.70
N PHE A 18 17.80 14.56 -3.46
CA PHE A 18 18.96 13.78 -3.02
C PHE A 18 20.31 14.44 -3.41
N GLN A 19 20.30 15.69 -3.91
CA GLN A 19 21.52 16.48 -4.16
C GLN A 19 22.02 17.15 -2.86
N THR A 20 22.14 16.37 -1.79
CA THR A 20 22.45 16.85 -0.43
C THR A 20 23.34 15.85 0.30
N SER A 21 23.64 16.06 1.58
CA SER A 21 24.43 15.11 2.36
C SER A 21 23.77 13.73 2.40
N GLN A 22 24.58 12.69 2.63
CA GLN A 22 24.06 11.34 2.75
C GLN A 22 23.09 11.21 3.94
N GLU A 23 23.33 11.93 5.05
CA GLU A 23 22.40 11.91 6.18
C GLU A 23 21.05 12.53 5.82
N ILE A 24 21.04 13.69 5.15
CA ILE A 24 19.79 14.36 4.76
C ILE A 24 19.03 13.51 3.74
N SER A 25 19.74 12.88 2.80
CA SER A 25 19.14 11.96 1.83
C SER A 25 18.46 10.75 2.52
N ARG A 26 19.09 10.20 3.57
CA ARG A 26 18.49 9.13 4.39
C ARG A 26 17.24 9.61 5.13
N ILE A 27 17.30 10.77 5.78
CA ILE A 27 16.14 11.35 6.48
C ILE A 27 14.97 11.53 5.50
N HIS A 28 15.23 11.97 4.28
CA HIS A 28 14.20 12.20 3.27
C HIS A 28 13.50 10.90 2.85
N VAL A 29 14.27 9.83 2.59
CA VAL A 29 13.65 8.53 2.25
C VAL A 29 12.92 7.91 3.44
N ASP A 30 13.43 8.04 4.66
CA ASP A 30 12.78 7.55 5.87
C ASP A 30 11.43 8.22 6.10
N HIS A 31 11.35 9.55 5.90
CA HIS A 31 10.09 10.27 5.94
C HIS A 31 9.08 9.76 4.89
N CYS A 32 9.54 9.43 3.68
CA CYS A 32 8.68 8.86 2.64
C CYS A 32 8.18 7.46 3.00
N ILE A 33 9.04 6.61 3.58
CA ILE A 33 8.68 5.27 4.05
C ILE A 33 7.65 5.38 5.18
N GLU A 34 7.86 6.29 6.13
CA GLU A 34 6.94 6.52 7.25
C GLU A 34 5.58 7.04 6.77
N THR A 35 5.58 7.97 5.80
CA THR A 35 4.35 8.46 5.18
C THR A 35 3.57 7.33 4.50
N LEU A 36 4.28 6.46 3.77
CA LEU A 36 3.67 5.28 3.14
C LEU A 36 3.10 4.31 4.18
N ARG A 37 3.86 4.04 5.26
CA ARG A 37 3.41 3.19 6.37
C ARG A 37 2.12 3.73 7.00
N LEU A 38 2.08 5.02 7.33
CA LEU A 38 0.90 5.68 7.90
C LEU A 38 -0.29 5.62 6.94
N HIS A 39 -0.06 5.87 5.65
CA HIS A 39 -1.12 5.80 4.65
C HIS A 39 -1.70 4.38 4.54
N LEU A 40 -0.86 3.35 4.45
CA LEU A 40 -1.31 1.96 4.36
C LEU A 40 -2.07 1.50 5.62
N ILE A 41 -1.67 1.98 6.79
CA ILE A 41 -2.36 1.71 8.05
C ILE A 41 -3.77 2.32 8.03
N CYS A 42 -3.91 3.55 7.52
CA CYS A 42 -5.19 4.25 7.48
C CYS A 42 -6.11 3.79 6.35
N ALA A 43 -5.54 3.47 5.18
CA ALA A 43 -6.25 3.08 3.98
C ALA A 43 -6.47 1.57 3.85
N GLY A 44 -6.00 0.78 4.82
CA GLY A 44 -6.23 -0.67 4.86
C GLY A 44 -7.73 -0.98 4.90
N ASP A 45 -8.27 -1.40 3.76
CA ASP A 45 -9.69 -1.71 3.61
C ASP A 45 -9.93 -3.21 3.38
N VAL A 46 -10.96 -3.69 4.05
CA VAL A 46 -11.45 -5.09 3.98
C VAL A 46 -12.92 -5.14 3.60
N THR A 47 -13.48 -4.04 3.06
CA THR A 47 -14.86 -4.00 2.57
C THR A 47 -14.98 -4.93 1.36
N PRO A 48 -15.89 -5.92 1.39
CA PRO A 48 -16.13 -6.75 0.22
C PRO A 48 -16.65 -5.88 -0.93
N VAL A 49 -16.08 -6.07 -2.12
CA VAL A 49 -16.67 -5.53 -3.35
C VAL A 49 -17.89 -6.38 -3.70
N LEU A 50 -19.06 -5.74 -3.72
CA LEU A 50 -20.32 -6.43 -4.03
C LEU A 50 -20.53 -6.51 -5.54
N LEU A 51 -21.39 -7.44 -5.96
CA LEU A 51 -21.85 -7.53 -7.34
C LEU A 51 -23.30 -7.03 -7.44
N ARG A 52 -23.54 -6.11 -8.37
CA ARG A 52 -24.89 -5.68 -8.75
C ARG A 52 -25.32 -6.42 -10.01
N LEU A 53 -26.49 -7.04 -9.97
CA LEU A 53 -27.08 -7.68 -11.14
C LEU A 53 -27.39 -6.62 -12.21
N ASN A 54 -26.95 -6.89 -13.43
CA ASN A 54 -27.12 -6.02 -14.59
C ASN A 54 -27.07 -6.87 -15.87
N GLU A 55 -28.23 -7.21 -16.40
CA GLU A 55 -28.37 -8.08 -17.59
C GLU A 55 -27.74 -7.47 -18.85
N SER A 56 -27.52 -6.15 -18.88
CA SER A 56 -26.83 -5.49 -20.00
C SER A 56 -25.32 -5.78 -20.03
N LYS A 57 -24.74 -6.38 -18.98
CA LYS A 57 -23.33 -6.72 -18.91
C LYS A 57 -23.07 -8.16 -19.38
N PRO A 58 -21.91 -8.46 -19.98
CA PRO A 58 -21.61 -9.81 -20.49
C PRO A 58 -21.74 -10.93 -19.46
N LEU A 59 -21.50 -10.63 -18.18
CA LEU A 59 -21.61 -11.59 -17.07
C LEU A 59 -22.93 -11.51 -16.30
N GLY A 60 -23.88 -10.68 -16.77
CA GLY A 60 -25.14 -10.41 -16.07
C GLY A 60 -24.99 -9.65 -14.74
N ALA A 61 -23.79 -9.15 -14.44
CA ALA A 61 -23.47 -8.41 -13.23
C ALA A 61 -22.29 -7.45 -13.44
N GLU A 62 -22.13 -6.50 -12.53
CA GLU A 62 -20.98 -5.60 -12.43
C GLU A 62 -20.56 -5.37 -10.98
N ALA A 63 -19.32 -4.96 -10.76
CA ALA A 63 -18.85 -4.58 -9.43
C ALA A 63 -19.54 -3.30 -8.95
N ASP A 64 -20.02 -3.32 -7.71
CA ASP A 64 -20.52 -2.14 -7.02
C ASP A 64 -19.36 -1.41 -6.35
N PHE A 65 -18.95 -0.30 -6.96
CA PHE A 65 -17.92 0.59 -6.40
C PHE A 65 -18.49 1.64 -5.44
N SER A 66 -19.79 1.63 -5.17
CA SER A 66 -20.46 2.54 -4.23
C SER A 66 -20.59 1.93 -2.83
N THR A 67 -19.85 0.84 -2.54
CA THR A 67 -19.83 0.20 -1.23
C THR A 67 -19.33 1.17 -0.16
N HIS A 68 -20.02 1.21 0.97
CA HIS A 68 -19.61 2.05 2.09
C HIS A 68 -18.41 1.43 2.79
N HIS A 69 -17.24 2.01 2.55
CA HIS A 69 -16.02 1.69 3.28
C HIS A 69 -16.17 2.10 4.75
N LYS A 70 -15.55 1.35 5.65
CA LYS A 70 -15.55 1.67 7.08
C LYS A 70 -14.11 1.66 7.60
N CYS A 71 -13.79 2.60 8.48
CA CYS A 71 -12.49 2.63 9.13
C CYS A 71 -12.28 1.38 9.99
N ARG A 72 -11.08 0.83 9.97
CA ARG A 72 -10.71 -0.38 10.70
C ARG A 72 -9.62 -0.06 11.72
N ARG A 73 -9.59 -0.86 12.78
CA ARG A 73 -8.47 -0.90 13.71
C ARG A 73 -7.33 -1.72 13.10
N PHE A 74 -6.24 -1.06 12.72
CA PHE A 74 -5.13 -1.72 12.04
C PHE A 74 -4.51 -2.85 12.88
N ASP A 75 -4.44 -2.68 14.20
CA ASP A 75 -3.96 -3.72 15.11
C ASP A 75 -4.79 -5.00 15.01
N LYS A 76 -6.12 -4.87 14.95
CA LYS A 76 -7.04 -6.00 14.76
C LYS A 76 -6.90 -6.66 13.40
N LEU A 77 -6.64 -5.88 12.36
CA LEU A 77 -6.33 -6.44 11.04
C LEU A 77 -5.05 -7.28 11.07
N THR A 78 -3.99 -6.76 11.69
CA THR A 78 -2.71 -7.48 11.75
C THR A 78 -2.75 -8.72 12.65
N GLU A 79 -3.52 -8.70 13.74
CA GLU A 79 -3.76 -9.84 14.62
C GLU A 79 -4.44 -10.98 13.84
N TRP A 80 -5.55 -10.67 13.16
CA TRP A 80 -6.26 -11.64 12.33
C TRP A 80 -5.37 -12.23 11.24
N MET A 81 -4.59 -11.40 10.53
CA MET A 81 -3.67 -11.85 9.49
C MET A 81 -2.60 -12.81 10.03
N LYS A 82 -2.09 -12.61 11.25
CA LYS A 82 -1.08 -13.50 11.86
C LYS A 82 -1.68 -14.86 12.23
N GLU A 83 -2.91 -14.86 12.76
CA GLU A 83 -3.62 -16.08 13.16
C GLU A 83 -4.04 -16.95 11.95
N HIS A 84 -4.30 -16.30 10.81
CA HIS A 84 -4.83 -16.96 9.59
C HIS A 84 -3.81 -17.03 8.45
N ALA A 85 -2.56 -16.61 8.68
CA ALA A 85 -1.50 -16.73 7.69
C ALA A 85 -1.28 -18.21 7.34
N VAL A 86 -1.11 -18.51 6.04
CA VAL A 86 -0.71 -19.84 5.61
C VAL A 86 0.62 -20.17 6.30
N PRO A 87 0.72 -21.29 7.05
CA PRO A 87 1.97 -21.68 7.67
C PRO A 87 3.04 -21.80 6.58
N THR A 88 4.00 -20.88 6.58
CA THR A 88 5.18 -21.01 5.75
C THR A 88 6.06 -22.07 6.42
N GLY A 89 5.72 -23.33 6.19
CA GLY A 89 6.63 -24.43 6.47
C GLY A 89 7.97 -24.08 5.84
N LYS A 90 9.03 -24.08 6.67
CA LYS A 90 10.39 -23.88 6.19
C LYS A 90 10.62 -24.80 4.99
N PHE A 91 10.92 -24.22 3.84
CA PHE A 91 11.52 -24.95 2.73
C PHE A 91 12.85 -25.57 3.19
#